data_AF-L8MY67-F1
#
_entry.id   AF-L8MY67-F1
#
_cell.length_a   1.000
_cell.length_b   1.000
_cell.length_c   1.000
_cell.angle_alpha   90.00
_cell.angle_beta   90.00
_cell.angle_gamma   90.00
#
_symmetry.space_group_name_H-M   'P 1'
#
loop_
_entity.id
_entity.type
_entity.pdbx_description
1 polymer ?
#
loop_
_entity_poly.entity_id
_entity_poly.type
_entity_poly.pdbx_seq_one_letter_code
_entity_poly.pdbx_strand_id
1 'polypeptide(L)'
;MELKLVARKVGVFRIYASEDGRDLFLDSKLTDSLWELLHAKIPIEFYYRFSFEKGKIKITSLALLPGDKQVHFLIEWLGCFLT
;
A
#
# COMPACT_ATOMS: atom_id res chain seq x y z
N MET A 1 -2.10 -3.05 -15.12
CA MET A 1 -1.21 -1.96 -14.63
C MET A 1 0.04 -2.60 -14.04
N GLU A 2 1.23 -2.05 -14.22
CA GLU A 2 2.44 -2.56 -13.55
C GLU A 2 2.57 -1.90 -12.16
N LEU A 3 2.86 -2.69 -11.12
CA LEU A 3 2.96 -2.21 -9.72
C LEU A 3 3.88 -1.00 -9.58
N LYS A 4 5.06 -1.02 -10.21
CA LYS A 4 6.04 0.07 -10.12
C LYS A 4 5.51 1.40 -10.66
N LEU A 5 4.68 1.35 -11.71
CA LEU A 5 4.06 2.54 -12.30
C LEU A 5 2.98 3.11 -11.38
N VAL A 6 2.13 2.23 -10.80
CA VAL A 6 1.06 2.65 -9.89
C VAL A 6 1.65 3.23 -8.60
N ALA A 7 2.59 2.51 -7.99
CA ALA A 7 3.26 2.91 -6.75
C ALA A 7 3.88 4.32 -6.84
N ARG A 8 4.61 4.61 -7.93
CA ARG A 8 5.20 5.94 -8.12
C ARG A 8 4.16 7.05 -8.27
N LYS A 9 3.05 6.79 -8.95
CA LYS A 9 1.98 7.78 -9.12
C LYS A 9 1.30 8.16 -7.80
N VAL A 10 1.25 7.23 -6.84
CA VAL A 10 0.69 7.47 -5.50
C VAL A 10 1.76 7.86 -4.46
N GLY A 11 2.99 8.16 -4.89
CA GLY A 11 4.05 8.65 -4.01
C GLY A 11 4.86 7.58 -3.27
N VAL A 12 4.63 6.30 -3.55
CA VAL A 12 5.41 5.17 -2.99
C VAL A 12 6.68 4.97 -3.81
N PHE A 13 7.83 4.89 -3.13
CA PHE A 13 9.13 4.71 -3.77
C PHE A 13 9.88 3.44 -3.35
N ARG A 14 9.46 2.76 -2.29
CA ARG A 14 10.02 1.48 -1.86
C ARG A 14 8.91 0.56 -1.33
N ILE A 15 9.00 -0.73 -1.63
CA ILE A 15 8.13 -1.77 -1.07
C ILE A 15 9.03 -2.89 -0.54
N TYR A 16 8.81 -3.32 0.71
CA TYR A 16 9.59 -4.39 1.35
C TYR A 16 8.73 -5.11 2.39
N ALA A 17 9.10 -6.35 2.69
CA ALA A 17 8.45 -7.13 3.75
C ALA A 17 9.02 -6.76 5.12
N SER A 18 8.21 -6.96 6.17
CA SER A 18 8.65 -6.95 7.56
C SER A 18 9.69 -8.06 7.82
N GLU A 19 10.45 -7.93 8.92
CA GLU A 19 11.45 -8.91 9.31
C GLU A 19 10.85 -10.31 9.55
N ASP A 20 9.62 -10.38 10.06
CA ASP A 20 8.87 -11.62 10.26
C ASP A 20 8.14 -12.12 8.99
N GLY A 21 8.26 -11.38 7.88
CA GLY A 21 7.69 -11.74 6.58
C GLY A 21 6.17 -11.69 6.51
N ARG A 22 5.48 -11.07 7.49
CA ARG A 22 4.01 -11.04 7.55
C ARG A 22 3.41 -9.84 6.85
N ASP A 23 4.02 -8.68 7.03
CA ASP A 23 3.48 -7.40 6.61
C ASP A 23 4.31 -6.81 5.46
N LEU A 24 3.71 -5.94 4.65
CA LEU A 24 4.43 -5.12 3.69
C LEU A 24 4.53 -3.68 4.18
N PHE A 25 5.68 -3.08 3.98
CA PHE A 25 5.93 -1.66 4.19
C PHE A 25 6.15 -0.96 2.85
N LEU A 26 5.56 0.23 2.72
CA LEU A 26 5.67 1.09 1.57
C LEU A 26 6.25 2.42 2.04
N ASP A 27 7.54 2.67 1.78
CA ASP A 27 8.12 3.98 2.04
C ASP A 27 7.56 4.97 1.01
N SER A 28 7.10 6.11 1.51
CA SER A 28 6.28 7.04 0.76
C SER A 28 6.52 8.50 1.17
N LYS A 29 6.39 9.42 0.22
CA LYS A 29 6.47 10.87 0.49
C LYS A 29 5.14 11.49 0.91
N LEU A 30 4.14 10.66 1.20
CA LEU A 30 2.82 11.12 1.62
C LEU A 30 2.88 11.83 2.97
N THR A 31 2.10 12.89 3.10
CA THR A 31 1.81 13.54 4.38
C THR A 31 0.61 12.85 5.04
N ASP A 32 0.40 13.06 6.34
CA ASP A 32 -0.77 12.52 7.05
C ASP A 32 -2.10 12.92 6.36
N SER A 33 -2.23 14.19 5.95
CA SER A 33 -3.43 14.71 5.28
C SER A 33 -3.70 14.04 3.93
N LEU A 34 -2.63 13.81 3.15
CA LEU A 34 -2.76 13.15 1.85
C LEU A 34 -3.04 11.66 2.04
N TRP A 35 -2.44 11.04 3.05
CA TRP A 35 -2.75 9.68 3.43
C TRP A 35 -4.23 9.51 3.79
N GLU A 36 -4.81 10.39 4.61
CA GLU A 36 -6.23 10.33 4.98
C GLU A 36 -7.16 10.40 3.76
N LEU A 37 -6.89 11.31 2.82
CA LEU A 37 -7.64 11.45 1.58
C LEU A 37 -7.54 10.20 0.69
N LEU A 38 -6.34 9.61 0.60
CA LEU A 38 -6.11 8.39 -0.14
C LEU A 38 -6.83 7.23 0.52
N HIS A 39 -6.64 7.05 1.82
CA HIS A 39 -7.23 5.98 2.62
C HIS A 39 -8.77 5.94 2.49
N ALA A 40 -9.43 7.09 2.36
CA ALA A 40 -10.88 7.18 2.11
C ALA A 40 -11.35 6.55 0.78
N LYS A 41 -10.44 6.24 -0.15
CA LYS A 41 -10.73 5.56 -1.42
C LYS A 41 -10.54 4.05 -1.37
N ILE A 42 -10.01 3.50 -0.28
CA ILE A 42 -9.90 2.04 -0.11
C ILE A 42 -11.30 1.49 0.18
N PRO A 43 -11.67 0.29 -0.30
CA PRO A 43 -12.89 -0.37 0.16
C PRO A 43 -12.87 -0.59 1.68
N ILE A 44 -14.01 -0.38 2.35
CA ILE A 44 -14.12 -0.38 3.81
C ILE A 44 -13.68 -1.70 4.44
N GLU A 45 -13.88 -2.81 3.73
CA GLU A 45 -13.45 -4.15 4.12
C GLU A 45 -11.93 -4.32 4.20
N PHE A 46 -11.15 -3.38 3.68
CA PHE A 46 -9.69 -3.42 3.73
C PHE A 46 -9.07 -2.34 4.62
N TYR A 47 -9.84 -1.41 5.19
CA TYR A 47 -9.31 -0.33 6.04
C TYR A 47 -8.40 -0.81 7.16
N TYR A 48 -8.78 -1.87 7.87
CA TYR A 48 -7.99 -2.41 8.98
C TYR A 48 -6.63 -2.97 8.56
N ARG A 49 -6.41 -3.21 7.25
CA ARG A 49 -5.14 -3.72 6.73
C ARG A 49 -4.10 -2.63 6.61
N PHE A 50 -4.51 -1.38 6.50
CA PHE A 50 -3.61 -0.27 6.26
C PHE A 50 -3.37 0.53 7.54
N SER A 51 -2.12 0.85 7.82
CA SER A 51 -1.76 1.87 8.81
C SER A 51 -0.68 2.78 8.26
N PHE A 52 -0.68 4.03 8.70
CA PHE A 52 0.32 5.02 8.30
C PHE A 52 1.15 5.45 9.50
N GLU A 53 2.45 5.48 9.30
CA GLU A 53 3.44 6.03 10.22
C GLU A 53 4.34 6.96 9.42
N LYS A 54 4.41 8.24 9.79
CA LYS A 54 5.22 9.31 9.15
C LYS A 54 6.15 8.87 7.99
N GLY A 55 5.61 8.87 6.77
CA GLY A 55 6.35 8.54 5.54
C GLY A 55 6.39 7.06 5.17
N LYS A 56 5.59 6.22 5.81
CA LYS A 56 5.54 4.77 5.62
C LYS A 56 4.11 4.27 5.77
N ILE A 57 3.66 3.47 4.80
CA ILE A 57 2.40 2.73 4.89
C ILE A 57 2.73 1.29 5.26
N LYS A 58 2.02 0.72 6.21
CA LYS A 58 2.06 -0.70 6.55
C LYS A 58 0.79 -1.37 6.02
N ILE A 59 0.94 -2.52 5.38
CA ILE A 59 -0.14 -3.38 4.94
C ILE A 59 -0.02 -4.73 5.65
N THR A 60 -0.97 -5.05 6.52
CA THR A 60 -0.89 -6.24 7.35
C THR A 60 -1.20 -7.52 6.58
N SER A 61 -0.49 -8.60 6.91
CA SER A 61 -0.66 -9.96 6.38
C SER A 61 -0.51 -10.14 4.86
N LEU A 62 -0.20 -9.09 4.10
CA LEU A 62 -0.12 -9.18 2.65
C LEU A 62 1.10 -10.00 2.19
N ALA A 63 2.22 -9.93 2.92
CA ALA A 63 3.44 -10.66 2.57
C ALA A 63 3.31 -12.19 2.72
N LEU A 64 2.28 -12.66 3.43
CA LEU A 64 1.93 -14.08 3.54
C LEU A 64 1.33 -14.66 2.26
N LEU A 65 0.89 -13.82 1.33
CA LEU A 65 0.33 -14.28 0.06
C LEU A 65 1.44 -14.63 -0.95
N PRO A 66 1.16 -15.51 -1.93
CA PRO A 66 2.00 -15.68 -3.10
C PRO A 66 2.29 -14.35 -3.82
N GLY A 67 3.49 -14.22 -4.40
CA GLY A 67 3.96 -12.96 -4.97
C GLY A 67 3.07 -12.38 -6.08
N ASP A 68 2.45 -13.23 -6.90
CA ASP A 68 1.45 -12.85 -7.89
C ASP A 68 0.22 -12.19 -7.25
N LYS A 69 -0.28 -12.75 -6.15
CA LYS A 69 -1.39 -12.17 -5.38
C LYS A 69 -0.99 -10.88 -4.69
N GLN A 70 0.22 -10.80 -4.14
CA GLN A 70 0.72 -9.54 -3.56
C GLN A 70 0.71 -8.42 -4.59
N VAL A 71 1.28 -8.68 -5.78
CA VAL A 71 1.33 -7.73 -6.89
C VAL A 71 -0.08 -7.34 -7.34
N HIS A 72 -0.98 -8.31 -7.48
CA HIS A 72 -2.37 -8.07 -7.87
C HIS A 72 -3.07 -7.11 -6.89
N PHE A 73 -3.09 -7.43 -5.58
CA PHE A 73 -3.73 -6.59 -4.57
C PHE A 73 -3.09 -5.21 -4.45
N LEU A 74 -1.76 -5.11 -4.55
CA LEU A 74 -1.10 -3.80 -4.53
C LEU A 74 -1.49 -2.95 -5.74
N ILE A 75 -1.59 -3.52 -6.93
CA ILE A 75 -2.04 -2.79 -8.12
C ILE A 75 -3.49 -2.34 -7.95
N GLU A 76 -4.36 -3.21 -7.45
CA GLU A 76 -5.77 -2.92 -7.21
C GLU A 76 -5.94 -1.78 -6.20
N TRP A 77 -5.40 -1.92 -4.99
CA TRP A 77 -5.59 -0.95 -3.91
C TRP A 77 -4.91 0.39 -4.18
N LEU A 78 -3.67 0.38 -4.69
CA LEU A 78 -3.01 1.64 -5.07
C LEU A 78 -3.66 2.25 -6.32
N GLY A 79 -4.33 1.45 -7.16
CA GLY A 79 -5.10 1.91 -8.30
C GLY A 79 -6.31 2.75 -7.89
N CYS A 80 -6.99 2.39 -6.79
CA CYS A 80 -8.14 3.13 -6.24
C CYS A 80 -7.78 4.60 -5.92
N PHE A 81 -6.51 4.88 -5.64
CA PHE A 81 -6.04 6.24 -5.37
C PHE A 81 -5.97 7.15 -6.59
N LEU A 82 -5.85 6.57 -7.80
CA LEU A 82 -5.59 7.29 -9.04
C LEU A 82 -6.86 7.73 -9.80
N THR A 83 -8.01 7.24 -9.38
CA THR A 83 -9.35 7.56 -9.92
C THR A 83 -10.10 8.49 -8.99
#